data_AF-A0A846U8N2-F1
#
_entry.id   AF-A0A846U8N2-F1
#
_cell.length_a   1.000
_cell.length_b   1.000
_cell.length_c   1.000
_cell.angle_alpha   90.00
_cell.angle_beta   90.00
_cell.angle_gamma   90.00
#
_symmetry.space_group_name_H-M   'P 1'
#
loop_
_entity.id
_entity.type
_entity.pdbx_description
1 polymer ?
#
loop_
_entity_poly.entity_id
_entity_poly.type
_entity_poly.pdbx_seq_one_letter_code
_entity_poly.pdbx_strand_id
1 'polypeptide(L)'
;MTNLHPNQPADSNRSPANHEAPAVPTDQGQSDLANRSRQAAWRFSARMKNNTAAWIMWAAAPFVVGVPIHDFYLGAIGRGLIKIALVVIGWGSFMAAYFGFIFTMVAAGEQSQDLPAPGPLLWVGFGLALVCMLVLFAWWVYDAFKMSTRIDSRNDAIRKDVAQEFNVDPWSF
;
A
#
# COMPACT_ATOMS: atom_id res chain seq x y z
N MET A 1 -45.59 8.46 79.10
CA MET A 1 -44.73 7.47 79.77
C MET A 1 -43.29 7.85 79.47
N THR A 2 -42.63 8.32 80.50
CA THR A 2 -41.26 8.82 80.57
C THR A 2 -40.28 7.65 80.55
N ASN A 3 -39.16 7.76 79.84
CA ASN A 3 -37.93 7.05 80.23
C ASN A 3 -36.71 7.91 79.88
N LEU A 4 -35.97 8.26 80.93
CA LEU A 4 -34.72 8.99 80.96
C LEU A 4 -33.54 7.99 80.92
N HIS A 5 -32.60 8.23 80.00
CA HIS A 5 -31.13 8.07 80.02
C HIS A 5 -30.40 6.88 80.71
N PRO A 6 -29.25 6.42 80.15
CA PRO A 6 -27.97 7.11 80.40
C PRO A 6 -26.95 7.21 79.23
N ASN A 7 -26.03 8.15 79.40
CA ASN A 7 -24.82 8.48 78.63
C ASN A 7 -23.96 7.30 78.14
N GLN A 8 -23.42 7.41 76.92
CA GLN A 8 -22.05 6.96 76.55
C GLN A 8 -21.57 7.69 75.26
N PRO A 9 -20.25 7.80 75.01
CA PRO A 9 -19.57 9.08 74.79
C PRO A 9 -19.36 9.40 73.30
N ALA A 10 -18.94 10.64 73.04
CA ALA A 10 -18.55 11.12 71.72
C ALA A 10 -17.35 10.34 71.15
N ASP A 11 -17.58 9.57 70.09
CA ASP A 11 -16.51 9.09 69.21
C ASP A 11 -16.14 10.18 68.19
N SER A 12 -15.35 11.14 68.67
CA SER A 12 -14.63 12.09 67.84
C SER A 12 -13.40 11.42 67.22
N ASN A 13 -13.56 10.56 66.20
CA ASN A 13 -12.43 10.19 65.32
C ASN A 13 -12.79 9.48 64.00
N ARG A 14 -13.71 10.04 63.19
CA ARG A 14 -13.74 9.67 61.76
C ARG A 14 -12.81 10.59 60.98
N SER A 15 -11.60 10.12 60.74
CA SER A 15 -10.73 10.65 59.69
C SER A 15 -11.55 10.80 58.39
N PRO A 16 -11.45 11.93 57.67
CA PRO A 16 -12.09 12.04 56.37
C PRO A 16 -11.50 10.97 55.45
N ALA A 17 -12.39 10.19 54.83
CA ALA A 17 -12.02 9.19 53.84
C ALA A 17 -11.11 9.82 52.80
N ASN A 18 -9.86 9.37 52.75
CA ASN A 18 -8.90 9.70 51.69
C ASN A 18 -9.53 9.38 50.34
N HIS A 19 -10.15 10.37 49.72
CA HIS A 19 -10.38 10.35 48.29
C HIS A 19 -9.00 10.61 47.69
N GLU A 20 -8.30 9.54 47.33
CA GLU A 20 -7.11 9.61 46.49
C GLU A 20 -7.52 10.36 45.21
N ALA A 21 -7.13 11.63 45.13
CA ALA A 21 -7.26 12.39 43.90
C ALA A 21 -6.47 11.63 42.81
N PRO A 22 -7.01 11.46 41.59
CA PRO A 22 -6.27 10.83 40.51
C PRO A 22 -4.92 11.53 40.37
N ALA A 23 -3.83 10.77 40.46
CA ALA A 23 -2.48 11.29 40.42
C ALA A 23 -2.32 12.22 39.19
N VAL A 24 -2.15 13.51 39.44
CA VAL A 24 -1.87 14.49 38.40
C VAL A 24 -0.51 14.09 37.80
N PRO A 25 -0.41 13.85 36.48
CA PRO A 25 0.85 13.50 35.85
C PRO A 25 1.86 14.63 36.14
N THR A 26 3.06 14.27 36.61
CA THR A 26 4.13 15.24 36.83
C THR A 26 4.49 15.92 35.51
N ASP A 27 4.80 17.23 35.53
CA ASP A 27 5.17 18.03 34.35
C ASP A 27 6.29 17.38 33.52
N GLN A 28 7.24 16.72 34.19
CA GLN A 28 8.31 15.95 33.54
C GLN A 28 7.78 14.74 32.73
N GLY A 29 6.77 14.02 33.25
CA GLY A 29 6.15 12.91 32.54
C GLY A 29 5.39 13.36 31.29
N GLN A 30 4.78 14.55 31.33
CA GLN A 30 4.12 15.14 30.16
C GLN A 30 5.13 15.64 29.11
N SER A 31 6.23 16.28 29.52
CA SER A 31 7.27 16.72 28.58
C SER A 31 7.96 15.54 27.88
N ASP A 32 8.21 14.44 28.60
CA ASP A 32 8.84 13.25 28.03
C ASP A 32 7.91 12.48 27.07
N LEU A 33 6.61 12.47 27.34
CA LEU A 33 5.61 11.91 26.43
C LEU A 33 5.51 12.76 25.14
N ALA A 34 5.48 14.08 25.27
CA ALA A 34 5.42 15.01 24.14
C ALA A 34 6.68 14.97 23.25
N ASN A 35 7.85 14.74 23.84
CA ASN A 35 9.09 14.57 23.09
C ASN A 35 9.10 13.26 22.30
N ARG A 36 8.63 12.16 22.90
CA ARG A 36 8.50 10.86 22.23
C ARG A 36 7.46 10.88 21.10
N SER A 37 6.32 11.54 21.29
CA SER A 37 5.31 11.67 20.24
C SER A 37 5.81 12.50 19.05
N ARG A 38 6.59 13.56 19.28
CA ARG A 38 7.26 14.31 18.20
C ARG A 38 8.28 13.48 17.44
N GLN A 39 9.09 12.69 18.13
CA GLN A 39 10.06 11.80 17.48
C GLN A 39 9.36 10.69 16.67
N ALA A 40 8.27 10.13 17.20
CA ALA A 40 7.41 9.19 16.50
C ALA A 40 6.79 9.82 15.24
N ALA A 41 6.28 11.05 15.30
CA ALA A 41 5.76 11.78 14.13
C ALA A 41 6.82 11.98 13.05
N TRP A 42 8.06 12.31 13.45
CA TRP A 42 9.17 12.49 12.52
C TRP A 42 9.56 11.17 11.83
N ARG A 43 9.65 10.07 12.59
CA ARG A 43 9.90 8.73 12.04
C ARG A 43 8.76 8.24 11.14
N PHE A 44 7.52 8.50 11.52
CA PHE A 44 6.34 8.19 10.72
C PHE A 44 6.34 8.96 9.40
N SER A 45 6.54 10.28 9.43
CA SER A 45 6.59 11.10 8.20
C SER A 45 7.75 10.71 7.28
N ALA A 46 8.90 10.33 7.82
CA ALA A 46 10.02 9.79 7.04
C ALA A 46 9.67 8.46 6.34
N ARG A 47 8.95 7.55 7.02
CA ARG A 47 8.48 6.28 6.43
C ARG A 47 7.30 6.48 5.48
N MET A 48 6.47 7.51 5.68
CA MET A 48 5.32 7.84 4.85
C MET A 48 5.71 8.46 3.49
N LYS A 49 6.95 8.94 3.30
CA LYS A 49 7.45 9.37 1.98
C LYS A 49 7.41 8.27 0.91
N ASN A 50 7.34 6.98 1.33
CA ASN A 50 7.12 5.86 0.42
C ASN A 50 5.77 5.92 -0.32
N ASN A 51 4.80 6.69 0.17
CA ASN A 51 3.45 6.71 -0.36
C ASN A 51 3.36 7.41 -1.72
N THR A 52 4.02 8.57 -1.83
CA THR A 52 4.17 9.30 -3.09
C THR A 52 5.03 8.51 -4.08
N ALA A 53 6.09 7.85 -3.60
CA ALA A 53 6.93 7.00 -4.42
C ALA A 53 6.15 5.82 -5.04
N ALA A 54 5.24 5.21 -4.28
CA ALA A 54 4.40 4.12 -4.77
C ALA A 54 3.42 4.58 -5.88
N TRP A 55 2.82 5.77 -5.73
CA TRP A 55 1.98 6.38 -6.77
C TRP A 55 2.78 6.77 -8.02
N ILE A 56 3.96 7.35 -7.85
CA ILE A 56 4.85 7.68 -8.98
C ILE A 56 5.25 6.41 -9.71
N MET A 57 5.64 5.34 -8.99
CA MET A 57 5.98 4.05 -9.60
C MET A 57 4.79 3.41 -10.31
N TRP A 58 3.58 3.47 -9.74
CA TRP A 58 2.37 2.95 -10.40
C TRP A 58 2.03 3.73 -11.68
N ALA A 59 2.16 5.05 -11.67
CA ALA A 59 1.91 5.91 -12.82
C ALA A 59 2.99 5.79 -13.91
N ALA A 60 4.26 5.62 -13.51
CA ALA A 60 5.39 5.52 -14.41
C ALA A 60 5.65 4.09 -14.94
N ALA A 61 5.18 3.06 -14.24
CA ALA A 61 5.41 1.64 -14.60
C ALA A 61 5.02 1.30 -16.04
N PRO A 62 3.88 1.77 -16.60
CA PRO A 62 3.52 1.48 -17.99
C PRO A 62 4.46 2.11 -19.02
N PHE A 63 5.11 3.23 -18.69
CA PHE A 63 5.83 4.07 -19.66
C PHE A 63 7.34 3.91 -19.63
N VAL A 64 7.93 3.60 -18.46
CA VAL A 64 9.40 3.55 -18.31
C VAL A 64 9.96 2.17 -18.65
N VAL A 65 9.25 1.09 -18.27
CA VAL A 65 9.77 -0.28 -18.42
C VAL A 65 8.69 -1.25 -18.93
N GLY A 66 7.41 -0.87 -18.92
CA GLY A 66 6.31 -1.80 -19.19
C GLY A 66 6.17 -2.91 -18.13
N VAL A 67 6.91 -2.78 -17.01
CA VAL A 67 6.99 -3.76 -15.92
C VAL A 67 6.35 -3.15 -14.68
N PRO A 68 5.50 -3.89 -13.95
CA PRO A 68 4.83 -3.41 -12.74
C PRO A 68 5.77 -3.41 -11.53
N ILE A 69 6.73 -2.48 -11.53
CA ILE A 69 7.76 -2.34 -10.49
C ILE A 69 7.12 -2.07 -9.11
N HIS A 70 5.95 -1.42 -9.08
CA HIS A 70 5.21 -1.12 -7.85
C HIS A 70 4.80 -2.38 -7.08
N ASP A 71 4.53 -3.50 -7.75
CA ASP A 71 4.16 -4.75 -7.08
C ASP A 71 5.34 -5.35 -6.29
N PHE A 72 6.56 -5.24 -6.82
CA PHE A 72 7.78 -5.67 -6.12
C PHE A 72 8.09 -4.76 -4.92
N TYR A 73 7.90 -3.45 -5.09
CA TYR A 73 8.07 -2.47 -4.04
C TYR A 73 7.08 -2.65 -2.87
N LEU A 74 5.87 -3.13 -3.16
CA LEU A 74 4.86 -3.45 -2.16
C LEU A 74 4.99 -4.87 -1.58
N GLY A 75 5.98 -5.67 -2.02
CA GLY A 75 6.24 -7.03 -1.55
C GLY A 75 5.34 -8.12 -2.18
N ALA A 76 4.60 -7.79 -3.23
CA ALA A 76 3.67 -8.69 -3.92
C ALA A 76 4.33 -9.43 -5.10
N ILE A 77 5.42 -10.15 -4.84
CA ILE A 77 6.29 -10.79 -5.85
C ILE A 77 5.50 -11.67 -6.83
N GLY A 78 4.60 -12.54 -6.33
CA GLY A 78 3.82 -13.44 -7.19
C GLY A 78 2.93 -12.71 -8.19
N ARG A 79 2.40 -11.54 -7.81
CA ARG A 79 1.55 -10.72 -8.68
C ARG A 79 2.36 -10.02 -9.76
N GLY A 80 3.55 -9.53 -9.39
CA GLY A 80 4.53 -8.98 -10.32
C GLY A 80 4.97 -9.99 -11.38
N LEU A 81 5.24 -11.24 -10.98
CA LEU A 81 5.64 -12.31 -11.91
C LEU A 81 4.56 -12.65 -12.95
N ILE A 82 3.29 -12.72 -12.55
CA ILE A 82 2.17 -12.98 -13.48
C ILE A 82 2.09 -11.88 -14.54
N LYS A 83 2.20 -10.62 -14.11
CA LYS A 83 2.16 -9.48 -15.03
C LYS A 83 3.38 -9.45 -15.95
N ILE A 84 4.57 -9.78 -15.47
CA ILE A 84 5.76 -9.94 -16.33
C ILE A 84 5.51 -11.04 -17.37
N ALA A 85 4.96 -12.18 -16.97
CA ALA A 85 4.64 -13.26 -17.91
C ALA A 85 3.63 -12.78 -18.98
N LEU A 86 2.59 -12.04 -18.60
CA LEU A 86 1.64 -11.46 -19.55
C LEU A 86 2.28 -10.45 -20.51
N VAL A 87 3.20 -9.62 -20.03
CA VAL A 87 3.98 -8.68 -20.87
C VAL A 87 4.83 -9.46 -21.86
N VAL A 88 5.56 -10.48 -21.41
CA VAL A 88 6.41 -11.32 -22.27
C VAL A 88 5.57 -12.08 -23.30
N ILE A 89 4.42 -12.63 -22.92
CA ILE A 89 3.52 -13.34 -23.85
C ILE A 89 2.95 -12.37 -24.88
N GLY A 90 2.38 -11.24 -24.45
CA GLY A 90 1.77 -10.27 -25.36
C GLY A 90 2.78 -9.62 -26.30
N TRP A 91 3.93 -9.20 -25.76
CA TRP A 91 4.99 -8.60 -26.58
C TRP A 91 5.69 -9.62 -27.47
N GLY A 92 5.94 -10.83 -26.95
CA GLY A 92 6.51 -11.94 -27.70
C GLY A 92 5.61 -12.38 -28.85
N SER A 93 4.30 -12.48 -28.65
CA SER A 93 3.35 -12.84 -29.71
C SER A 93 3.24 -11.74 -30.77
N PHE A 94 3.27 -10.48 -30.36
CA PHE A 94 3.31 -9.34 -31.28
C PHE A 94 4.59 -9.37 -32.14
N MET A 95 5.76 -9.53 -31.51
CA MET A 95 7.04 -9.59 -32.22
C MET A 95 7.11 -10.80 -33.16
N ALA A 96 6.67 -11.98 -32.71
CA ALA A 96 6.65 -13.17 -33.54
C ALA A 96 5.74 -13.00 -34.78
N ALA A 97 4.55 -12.42 -34.62
CA ALA A 97 3.66 -12.13 -35.73
C ALA A 97 4.23 -11.06 -36.68
N TYR A 98 4.80 -9.98 -36.12
CA TYR A 98 5.37 -8.89 -36.90
C TYR A 98 6.59 -9.36 -37.70
N PHE A 99 7.58 -9.97 -37.06
CA PHE A 99 8.77 -10.49 -37.75
C PHE A 99 8.41 -11.61 -38.71
N GLY A 100 7.49 -12.51 -38.33
CA GLY A 100 6.98 -13.54 -39.25
C GLY A 100 6.44 -12.94 -40.55
N PHE A 101 5.67 -11.86 -40.45
CA PHE A 101 5.15 -11.16 -41.63
C PHE A 101 6.24 -10.45 -42.44
N ILE A 102 7.20 -9.79 -41.78
CA ILE A 102 8.35 -9.19 -42.47
C ILE A 102 9.18 -10.26 -43.20
N PHE A 103 9.43 -11.42 -42.59
CA PHE A 103 10.12 -12.52 -43.26
C PHE A 103 9.36 -13.04 -44.47
N THR A 104 8.02 -13.16 -44.39
CA THR A 104 7.22 -13.54 -45.56
C THR A 104 7.28 -12.51 -46.68
N MET A 105 7.32 -11.22 -46.35
CA MET A 105 7.51 -10.13 -47.33
C MET A 105 8.89 -10.20 -47.99
N VAL A 106 9.95 -10.41 -47.23
CA VAL A 106 11.33 -10.53 -47.75
C VAL A 106 11.47 -11.76 -48.64
N ALA A 107 10.89 -12.90 -48.24
CA ALA A 107 10.90 -14.12 -49.06
C ALA A 107 10.06 -13.97 -50.34
N ALA A 108 8.97 -13.18 -50.31
CA ALA A 108 8.13 -12.90 -51.46
C ALA A 108 8.71 -11.79 -52.38
N GLY A 109 9.65 -10.99 -51.87
CA GLY A 109 10.19 -9.78 -52.50
C GLY A 109 10.98 -9.98 -53.80
N GLU A 110 11.12 -11.23 -54.29
CA GLU A 110 11.65 -11.50 -55.63
C GLU A 110 10.55 -11.73 -56.69
N GLN A 111 9.27 -11.86 -56.33
CA GLN A 111 8.24 -12.38 -57.26
C GLN A 111 6.99 -11.50 -57.50
N SER A 112 6.68 -10.48 -56.70
CA SER A 112 5.47 -9.66 -56.92
C SER A 112 5.54 -8.24 -56.36
N GLN A 113 5.00 -7.25 -57.08
CA GLN A 113 4.82 -5.87 -56.59
C GLN A 113 3.65 -5.73 -55.59
N ASP A 114 2.86 -6.77 -55.41
CA ASP A 114 1.71 -6.78 -54.48
C ASP A 114 2.14 -7.21 -53.07
N LEU A 115 1.65 -6.49 -52.05
CA LEU A 115 1.82 -6.89 -50.66
C LEU A 115 1.10 -8.22 -50.42
N PRO A 116 1.78 -9.26 -49.92
CA PRO A 116 1.11 -10.51 -49.57
C PRO A 116 0.04 -10.25 -48.50
N ALA A 117 -1.14 -10.85 -48.70
CA ALA A 117 -2.23 -10.75 -47.74
C ALA A 117 -1.77 -11.26 -46.36
N PRO A 118 -2.13 -10.57 -45.27
CA PRO A 118 -1.72 -10.97 -43.93
C PRO A 118 -2.29 -12.35 -43.58
N GLY A 119 -1.38 -13.31 -43.34
CA GLY A 119 -1.74 -14.67 -43.01
C GLY A 119 -2.38 -14.82 -41.62
N PRO A 120 -3.02 -15.98 -41.33
CA PRO A 120 -3.72 -16.21 -40.05
C PRO A 120 -2.84 -16.02 -38.81
N LEU A 121 -1.55 -16.36 -38.89
CA LEU A 121 -0.59 -16.21 -37.79
C LEU A 121 -0.39 -14.75 -37.38
N LEU A 122 -0.47 -13.80 -38.32
CA LEU A 122 -0.40 -12.38 -37.99
C LEU A 122 -1.60 -11.98 -37.12
N TRP A 123 -2.81 -12.34 -37.54
CA TRP A 123 -4.02 -12.04 -36.77
C TRP A 123 -4.05 -12.68 -35.40
N VAL A 124 -3.57 -13.93 -35.28
CA VAL A 124 -3.49 -14.63 -33.99
C VAL A 124 -2.50 -13.93 -33.06
N GLY A 125 -1.30 -13.58 -33.54
CA GLY A 125 -0.30 -12.93 -32.68
C GLY A 125 -0.70 -11.52 -32.25
N PHE A 126 -1.31 -10.73 -33.15
CA PHE A 126 -1.88 -9.42 -32.82
C PHE A 126 -3.10 -9.54 -31.88
N GLY A 127 -3.98 -10.50 -32.12
CA GLY A 127 -5.14 -10.76 -31.26
C GLY A 127 -4.72 -11.16 -29.85
N LEU A 128 -3.75 -12.06 -29.70
CA LEU A 128 -3.20 -12.45 -28.41
C LEU A 128 -2.52 -11.26 -27.70
N ALA A 129 -1.74 -10.47 -28.44
CA ALA A 129 -1.09 -9.27 -27.90
C ALA A 129 -2.14 -8.27 -27.38
N LEU A 130 -3.20 -8.04 -28.15
CA LEU A 130 -4.30 -7.16 -27.76
C LEU A 130 -5.01 -7.66 -26.49
N VAL A 131 -5.32 -8.96 -26.41
CA VAL A 131 -5.95 -9.54 -25.21
C VAL A 131 -5.05 -9.38 -23.99
N CYS A 132 -3.75 -9.67 -24.12
CA CYS A 132 -2.79 -9.47 -23.02
C CYS A 132 -2.73 -8.00 -22.58
N MET A 133 -2.72 -7.05 -23.52
CA MET A 133 -2.73 -5.62 -23.23
C MET A 133 -4.03 -5.19 -22.53
N LEU A 134 -5.18 -5.69 -22.95
CA LEU A 134 -6.47 -5.38 -22.31
C LEU A 134 -6.53 -5.93 -20.88
N VAL A 135 -6.05 -7.15 -20.66
CA VAL A 135 -5.97 -7.75 -19.32
C VAL A 135 -5.05 -6.93 -18.42
N LEU A 136 -3.86 -6.54 -18.91
CA LEU A 136 -2.93 -5.70 -18.17
C LEU A 136 -3.51 -4.32 -17.87
N PHE A 137 -4.21 -3.71 -18.83
CA PHE A 137 -4.85 -2.42 -18.65
C PHE A 137 -5.99 -2.47 -17.63
N ALA A 138 -6.89 -3.45 -17.73
CA ALA A 138 -7.96 -3.66 -16.75
C ALA A 138 -7.40 -3.91 -15.35
N TRP A 139 -6.31 -4.69 -15.25
CA TRP A 139 -5.62 -4.92 -13.98
C TRP A 139 -4.98 -3.62 -13.45
N TRP A 140 -4.33 -2.83 -14.31
CA TRP A 140 -3.72 -1.56 -13.91
C TRP A 140 -4.76 -0.58 -13.35
N VAL A 141 -5.93 -0.49 -13.98
CA VAL A 141 -7.07 0.31 -13.49
C VAL A 141 -7.60 -0.25 -12.16
N TYR A 142 -7.77 -1.56 -12.04
CA TYR A 142 -8.19 -2.19 -10.79
C TYR A 142 -7.22 -1.90 -9.63
N ASP A 143 -5.91 -1.95 -9.92
CA ASP A 143 -4.89 -1.61 -8.94
C ASP A 143 -4.97 -0.14 -8.52
N ALA A 144 -5.32 0.78 -9.42
CA ALA A 144 -5.53 2.20 -9.08
C ALA A 144 -6.57 2.37 -7.98
N PHE A 145 -7.71 1.67 -8.10
CA PHE A 145 -8.80 1.73 -7.13
C PHE A 145 -8.42 1.07 -5.79
N LYS A 146 -7.62 0.01 -5.82
CA LYS A 146 -7.14 -0.64 -4.58
C LYS A 146 -5.90 0.02 -3.97
N MET A 147 -5.23 0.91 -4.68
CA MET A 147 -3.99 1.54 -4.24
C MET A 147 -4.19 2.34 -2.95
N SER A 148 -5.25 3.15 -2.88
CA SER A 148 -5.61 3.94 -1.68
C SER A 148 -5.80 3.05 -0.45
N THR A 149 -6.64 2.01 -0.56
CA THR A 149 -6.89 1.10 0.57
C THR A 149 -5.63 0.35 1.03
N ARG A 150 -4.76 -0.04 0.10
CA ARG A 150 -3.47 -0.68 0.42
C ARG A 150 -2.54 0.27 1.15
N ILE A 151 -2.48 1.51 0.67
CA ILE A 151 -1.71 2.59 1.26
C ILE A 151 -2.17 2.86 2.69
N ASP A 152 -3.48 3.00 2.92
CA ASP A 152 -4.05 3.27 4.23
C ASP A 152 -3.74 2.13 5.20
N SER A 153 -3.92 0.88 4.76
CA SER A 153 -3.58 -0.30 5.58
C SER A 153 -2.09 -0.36 5.96
N ARG A 154 -1.18 0.07 5.07
CA ARG A 154 0.25 0.13 5.34
C ARG A 154 0.59 1.28 6.28
N ASN A 155 -0.06 2.44 6.11
CA ASN A 155 0.12 3.58 6.99
C ASN A 155 -0.31 3.25 8.42
N ASP A 156 -1.45 2.57 8.58
CA ASP A 156 -1.92 2.09 9.89
C ASP A 156 -0.94 1.09 10.53
N ALA A 157 -0.37 0.18 9.75
CA ALA A 157 0.64 -0.75 10.23
C ALA A 157 1.93 -0.04 10.67
N ILE A 158 2.43 0.91 9.87
CA ILE A 158 3.62 1.70 10.20
C ILE A 158 3.38 2.57 11.44
N ARG A 159 2.18 3.16 11.55
CA ARG A 159 1.78 3.97 12.70
C ARG A 159 1.81 3.15 13.99
N LYS A 160 1.27 1.92 13.96
CA LYS A 160 1.32 0.98 15.09
C LYS A 160 2.75 0.54 15.43
N ASP A 161 3.57 0.25 14.43
CA ASP A 161 4.99 -0.14 14.59
C ASP A 161 5.81 0.97 15.26
N VAL A 162 5.68 2.21 14.76
CA VAL A 162 6.36 3.38 15.33
C VAL A 162 5.84 3.69 16.74
N ALA A 163 4.54 3.57 16.97
CA ALA A 163 3.96 3.78 18.29
C ALA A 163 4.48 2.79 19.34
N GLN A 164 4.66 1.52 18.93
CA GLN A 164 5.31 0.50 19.77
C GLN A 164 6.78 0.82 20.04
N GLU A 165 7.54 1.29 19.04
CA GLU A 165 8.97 1.65 19.19
C GLU A 165 9.17 2.76 20.23
N PHE A 166 8.27 3.75 20.28
CA PHE A 166 8.37 4.90 21.19
C PHE A 166 7.50 4.78 22.45
N ASN A 167 6.75 3.67 22.60
CA ASN A 167 5.79 3.45 23.69
C ASN A 167 4.81 4.63 23.88
N VAL A 168 4.21 5.07 22.78
CA VAL A 168 3.22 6.15 22.68
C VAL A 168 1.94 5.65 22.02
N ASP A 169 0.83 6.35 22.19
CA ASP A 169 -0.42 5.99 21.52
C ASP A 169 -0.30 6.24 19.99
N PRO A 170 -0.67 5.27 19.13
CA PRO A 170 -0.56 5.41 17.69
C PRO A 170 -1.38 6.55 17.09
N TRP A 171 -2.38 7.06 17.79
CA TRP A 171 -3.22 8.16 17.32
C TRP A 171 -2.91 9.50 17.99
N SER A 172 -1.86 9.55 18.83
CA SER A 172 -1.44 10.78 19.51
C SER A 172 -0.52 11.67 18.65
N PHE A 173 -0.26 11.31 17.40
CA PHE A 173 0.63 12.02 16.48
C PHE A 173 0.22 11.92 14.99
#